data_AF-X1GZR8-F1
#
_entry.id   AF-X1GZR8-F1
#
_cell.length_a   1.000
_cell.length_b   1.000
_cell.length_c   1.000
_cell.angle_alpha   90.00
_cell.angle_beta   90.00
_cell.angle_gamma   90.00
#
_symmetry.space_group_name_H-M   'P 1'
#
loop_
_entity.id
_entity.type
_entity.pdbx_description
1 polymer ?
#
loop_
_entity_poly.entity_id
_entity_poly.type
_entity_poly.pdbx_seq_one_letter_code
_entity_poly.pdbx_strand_id
1 'polypeptide(L)' 'MPRIDQMYAFIVEDSGPDDEGVIGIQSMEGEGGQRIWLPLVGADMSRVNSLKPIAQGIGQQIGKKVKLVQFSNRRDLEEI' A
#
# COMPACT_ATOMS: atom_id res chain seq x y z
N MET A 1 -18.61 7.32 2.93
CA MET A 1 -17.27 7.33 2.29
C MET A 1 -17.46 7.56 0.80
N PRO A 2 -16.60 8.36 0.14
CA PRO A 2 -16.73 8.64 -1.29
C PRO A 2 -16.42 7.41 -2.13
N ARG A 3 -16.92 7.38 -3.38
CA ARG A 3 -16.56 6.38 -4.37
C ARG A 3 -15.05 6.47 -4.65
N ILE A 4 -14.37 5.34 -4.65
CA ILE A 4 -12.95 5.26 -5.02
C ILE A 4 -12.83 5.37 -6.55
N ASP A 5 -12.23 6.42 -7.06
CA ASP A 5 -11.93 6.64 -8.47
C ASP A 5 -10.42 6.59 -8.77
N GLN A 6 -9.59 6.68 -7.73
CA GLN A 6 -8.14 6.60 -7.80
C GLN A 6 -7.61 5.79 -6.62
N MET A 7 -6.43 5.21 -6.80
CA MET A 7 -5.71 4.48 -5.78
C MET A 7 -4.24 4.89 -5.80
N TYR A 8 -3.70 5.14 -4.62
CA TYR A 8 -2.30 5.43 -4.41
C TYR A 8 -1.67 4.26 -3.66
N ALA A 9 -0.49 3.82 -4.08
CA ALA A 9 0.24 2.74 -3.42
C ALA A 9 1.68 3.15 -3.11
N PHE A 10 2.18 2.71 -1.95
CA PHE A 10 3.60 2.76 -1.66
C PHE A 10 4.25 1.46 -2.13
N ILE A 11 5.24 1.59 -3.01
CA ILE A 11 5.90 0.44 -3.65
C ILE A 11 7.41 0.47 -3.44
N VAL A 12 8.03 -0.69 -3.55
CA VAL A 12 9.48 -0.86 -3.63
C VAL A 12 9.84 -1.70 -4.84
N GLU A 13 11.02 -1.45 -5.39
CA GLU A 13 11.67 -2.37 -6.34
C GLU A 13 12.09 -3.64 -5.59
N ASP A 14 11.72 -4.81 -6.10
CA ASP A 14 12.08 -6.09 -5.48
C ASP A 14 13.38 -6.67 -6.04
N SER A 15 13.33 -7.25 -7.24
CA SER A 15 14.46 -7.90 -7.91
C SER A 15 15.00 -7.14 -9.14
N GLY A 16 14.39 -6.02 -9.53
CA GLY A 16 14.81 -5.21 -10.67
C GLY A 16 13.74 -4.20 -11.12
N PRO A 17 14.01 -3.37 -12.14
CA PRO A 17 13.18 -2.21 -12.49
C PRO A 17 11.75 -2.55 -12.93
N ASP A 18 11.52 -3.78 -13.38
CA ASP A 18 10.21 -4.30 -13.81
C ASP A 18 9.54 -5.18 -12.74
N ASP A 19 10.10 -5.25 -11.53
CA ASP A 19 9.61 -6.06 -10.41
C ASP A 19 9.34 -5.16 -9.19
N GLU A 20 8.07 -4.86 -8.95
CA GLU A 20 7.62 -3.95 -7.89
C GLU A 20 6.64 -4.62 -6.94
N GLY A 21 6.84 -4.40 -5.64
CA GLY A 21 5.96 -4.88 -4.57
C GLY A 21 5.28 -3.76 -3.81
N VAL A 22 4.01 -3.93 -3.45
CA VAL A 22 3.28 -3.02 -2.55
C VAL A 22 3.71 -3.28 -1.11
N ILE A 23 4.10 -2.23 -0.40
CA ILE A 23 4.47 -2.32 1.01
C ILE A 23 3.22 -2.58 1.85
N GLY A 24 3.33 -3.43 2.86
CA GLY A 24 2.27 -3.68 3.83
C GLY A 24 2.76 -3.73 5.27
N ILE A 25 1.81 -3.67 6.19
CA ILE A 25 2.00 -3.93 7.62
C ILE A 25 1.23 -5.18 8.03
N GLN A 26 1.68 -5.88 9.05
CA GLN A 26 0.86 -6.90 9.69
C GLN A 26 -0.10 -6.23 10.67
N SER A 27 -1.35 -6.69 10.70
CA SER A 27 -2.28 -6.37 11.77
C SER A 27 -1.73 -6.86 13.11
N MET A 28 -2.28 -6.30 14.19
CA MET A 28 -2.19 -6.98 15.48
C MET A 28 -2.83 -8.37 15.37
N GLU A 29 -2.35 -9.28 16.20
CA GLU A 29 -2.89 -10.62 16.31
C GLU A 29 -4.33 -10.54 16.82
N GLY A 30 -5.27 -11.04 16.01
CA GLY A 30 -6.70 -11.03 16.35
C GLY A 30 -7.09 -12.19 17.27
N GLU A 31 -8.36 -12.23 17.67
CA GLU A 31 -8.94 -13.42 18.32
C GLU A 31 -8.83 -14.61 17.36
N GLY A 32 -8.00 -15.60 17.71
CA GLY A 32 -7.68 -16.74 16.85
C GLY A 32 -6.23 -16.79 16.35
N GLY A 33 -5.36 -15.87 16.78
CA GLY A 33 -3.91 -15.97 16.56
C GLY A 33 -3.46 -15.62 15.12
N GLN A 34 -4.38 -15.25 14.24
CA GLN A 34 -4.04 -14.88 12.87
C GLN A 34 -3.66 -13.41 12.74
N ARG A 35 -2.62 -13.18 11.95
CA ARG A 35 -2.19 -11.86 11.48
C ARG A 35 -2.54 -11.74 10.01
N ILE A 36 -3.09 -10.61 9.61
CA ILE A 36 -3.37 -10.31 8.21
C ILE A 36 -2.39 -9.25 7.71
N TRP A 37 -1.99 -9.36 6.44
CA TRP A 37 -1.20 -8.33 5.78
C TRP A 37 -2.12 -7.24 5.24
N LEU A 38 -1.83 -6.00 5.60
CA LEU A 38 -2.55 -4.81 5.21
C LEU A 38 -1.67 -3.98 4.27
N PRO A 39 -1.97 -3.93 2.96
CA PRO A 39 -1.21 -3.11 2.03
C PRO A 39 -1.42 -1.62 2.33
N LEU A 40 -0.35 -0.84 2.19
CA LEU A 40 -0.40 0.61 2.36
C LEU A 40 -0.90 1.26 1.07
N VAL A 41 -2.22 1.32 0.95
CA VAL A 41 -2.92 1.99 -0.15
C VAL A 41 -3.84 3.09 0.36
N GLY A 42 -4.05 4.13 -0.45
CA GLY A 42 -4.97 5.23 -0.15
C GLY A 42 -5.88 5.53 -1.33
N ALA A 43 -7.14 5.86 -1.05
CA ALA A 43 -8.08 6.36 -2.06
C ALA A 43 -8.00 7.88 -2.25
N ASP A 44 -7.29 8.58 -1.36
CA ASP A 44 -7.15 10.04 -1.35
C ASP A 44 -5.83 10.47 -0.69
N MET A 45 -5.41 11.71 -0.95
CA MET A 45 -4.15 12.24 -0.43
C MET A 45 -4.13 12.43 1.09
N SER A 46 -5.26 12.57 1.77
CA SER A 46 -5.30 12.62 3.24
C SER A 46 -4.91 11.27 3.83
N ARG A 47 -5.40 10.16 3.27
CA ARG A 47 -4.96 8.81 3.65
C ARG A 47 -3.51 8.56 3.28
N VAL A 48 -3.08 8.91 2.08
CA VAL A 48 -1.66 8.80 1.66
C VAL A 48 -0.74 9.53 2.65
N ASN A 49 -1.07 10.77 3.00
CA ASN A 49 -0.28 11.56 3.93
C ASN A 49 -0.20 10.92 5.33
N SER A 50 -1.29 10.29 5.80
CA SER A 50 -1.29 9.58 7.08
C SER A 50 -0.43 8.31 7.06
N LEU A 51 -0.29 7.66 5.91
CA LEU A 51 0.49 6.43 5.75
C LEU A 51 1.97 6.69 5.42
N LYS A 52 2.30 7.87 4.90
CA LYS A 52 3.64 8.23 4.43
C LYS A 52 4.74 8.04 5.49
N PRO A 53 4.57 8.43 6.77
CA PRO A 53 5.60 8.19 7.79
C PRO A 53 5.87 6.70 8.02
N ILE A 54 4.83 5.86 7.97
CA ILE A 54 4.93 4.40 8.13
C ILE A 54 5.70 3.81 6.95
N ALA A 55 5.33 4.18 5.72
CA ALA A 55 6.00 3.71 4.51
C ALA A 55 7.49 4.12 4.49
N GLN A 56 7.81 5.35 4.92
CA GLN A 56 9.20 5.80 5.07
C GLN A 56 9.98 4.97 6.08
N GLY A 57 9.39 4.68 7.24
CA GLY A 57 10.00 3.84 8.27
C GLY A 57 10.30 2.42 7.76
N ILE A 58 9.36 1.81 7.02
CA ILE A 58 9.55 0.49 6.43
C ILE A 58 10.68 0.52 5.40
N GLY A 59 10.69 1.51 4.51
CA GLY A 59 11.77 1.70 3.53
C GLY A 59 13.15 1.77 4.17
N GLN A 60 13.28 2.53 5.26
CA GLN A 60 14.50 2.61 6.05
C GLN A 60 14.87 1.24 6.66
N GLN A 61 13.90 0.54 7.26
CA GLN A 61 14.12 -0.77 7.89
C GLN A 61 14.63 -1.82 6.91
N ILE A 62 14.11 -1.84 5.68
CA ILE A 62 14.51 -2.82 4.65
C ILE A 62 15.64 -2.30 3.75
N GLY A 63 16.12 -1.08 3.96
CA GLY A 63 17.18 -0.47 3.15
C GLY A 63 16.78 -0.17 1.70
N LYS A 64 15.48 -0.07 1.39
CA LYS A 64 14.98 0.17 0.03
C LYS A 64 14.34 1.55 -0.10
N LYS A 65 14.44 2.14 -1.29
CA LYS A 65 13.73 3.38 -1.62
C LYS A 65 12.26 3.09 -1.88
N VAL A 66 11.38 3.83 -1.21
CA VAL A 66 9.93 3.73 -1.39
C VAL A 66 9.48 4.76 -2.42
N LYS A 67 8.71 4.31 -3.41
CA LYS A 67 8.01 5.17 -4.38
C LYS A 67 6.54 5.28 -4.00
N LEU A 68 5.92 6.42 -4.29
CA LEU A 68 4.48 6.61 -4.25
C LEU A 68 3.97 6.69 -5.68
N VAL A 69 3.04 5.81 -6.04
CA VAL A 69 2.45 5.75 -7.39
C VAL A 69 0.94 5.95 -7.33
N GLN A 70 0.39 6.52 -8.40
CA GLN A 70 -1.04 6.75 -8.56
C GLN A 70 -1.57 5.88 -9.71
N PHE A 71 -2.63 5.13 -9.43
CA PHE A 71 -3.44 4.41 -10.40
C PHE A 71 -4.80 5.10 -10.48
N SER A 72 -5.20 5.54 -11.66
CA SER A 72 -6.44 6.32 -11.86
C SER A 72 -7.41 5.71 -12.87
N ASN A 73 -7.01 4.66 -13.59
CA ASN A 73 -7.86 4.01 -14.57
C ASN A 73 -8.74 2.95 -13.91
N ARG A 74 -9.80 3.39 -13.23
CA ARG A 74 -10.78 2.47 -12.64
C ARG A 74 -11.52 1.73 -13.75
N ARG A 75 -11.49 0.41 -13.69
CA ARG A 75 -12.33 -0.48 -14.48
C ARG A 75 -13.02 -1.46 -13.55
N ASP A 76 -14.35 -1.46 -13.57
CA ASP A 76 -15.14 -2.45 -12.84
C ASP A 76 -15.06 -3.78 -13.63
N LEU A 77 -14.63 -4.87 -12.98
CA LEU A 77 -14.42 -6.18 -13.62
C LEU A 77 -15.58 -7.14 -13.32
N GLU A 78 -15.90 -7.31 -12.03
CA GLU A 78 -16.95 -8.20 -11.53
C GLU A 78 -17.33 -7.83 -10.08
N GLU A 79 -18.48 -8.33 -9.60
CA GLU A 79 -18.90 -8.26 -8.19
C GLU A 79 -18.73 -9.66 -7.56
N ILE A 80 -18.00 -9.75 -6.44
CA ILE A 80 -17.64 -10.98 -5.73
C ILE A 80 -18.36 -11.01 -4.37
#